data_AF-A0A7C1WNA3-F1
#
_entry.id   AF-A0A7C1WNA3-F1
#
_cell.length_a   1.000
_cell.length_b   1.000
_cell.length_c   1.000
_cell.angle_alpha   90.00
_cell.angle_beta   90.00
_cell.angle_gamma   90.00
#
_symmetry.space_group_name_H-M   'P 1'
#
loop_
_entity.id
_entity.type
_entity.pdbx_description
1 polymer ?
#
loop_
_entity_poly.entity_id
_entity_poly.type
_entity_poly.pdbx_seq_one_letter_code
_entity_poly.pdbx_strand_id
1 'polypeptide(L)'
;GERLAERYLGRRVSCAHCPVACIHLAVLREPYKNEPYFYKTTFVSYDYEPIYACGSMLGMGSTEGMLKVLDEVETYGLDAMSTGVALAWMTEAYERGLVTEKETIVRPVWGDYASYLKAIEYVVEQPNDFYAALAKGVEYASKVYGGTEFALAYGGNEMPGYHTGPAAHLGFALGTRHSHLDSAGYSYDQKMVGKRLSVEDAVAYLMEEERWRQVLTSLVICLFARGVYTPQVVVEAFKPLGWELSENDLKEIGKKIHLLKLRYKLDEGFSFDQLRFPKRIFETPSPHGMLDPLFMEQALKLYKSRVEEELKSLEAAQRW
;
A
#
# COMPACT_ATOMS: atom_id res chain seq x y z
N GLY A 1 3.20 -17.39 5.23
CA GLY A 1 2.64 -17.89 3.96
C GLY A 1 2.63 -19.40 3.88
N GLU A 2 3.59 -20.05 4.51
CA GLU A 2 3.82 -21.50 4.58
C GLU A 2 2.58 -22.27 5.03
N ARG A 3 1.88 -21.81 6.07
CA ARG A 3 0.63 -22.44 6.54
C ARG A 3 -0.52 -22.37 5.54
N LEU A 4 -0.61 -21.27 4.78
CA LEU A 4 -1.57 -21.14 3.67
C LEU A 4 -1.21 -22.13 2.55
N ALA A 5 0.07 -22.20 2.20
CA ALA A 5 0.57 -23.14 1.20
C ALA A 5 0.32 -24.61 1.58
N GLU A 6 0.60 -24.98 2.83
CA GLU A 6 0.44 -26.34 3.32
C GLU A 6 -1.04 -26.79 3.35
N ARG A 7 -1.95 -25.89 3.72
CA ARG A 7 -3.33 -26.29 4.08
C ARG A 7 -4.41 -25.87 3.08
N TYR A 8 -4.18 -24.78 2.33
CA TYR A 8 -5.23 -24.15 1.53
C TYR A 8 -4.83 -23.96 0.07
N LEU A 9 -3.54 -23.94 -0.29
CA LEU A 9 -3.12 -23.74 -1.68
C LEU A 9 -3.66 -24.86 -2.60
N GLY A 10 -4.54 -24.48 -3.51
CA GLY A 10 -5.03 -25.40 -4.55
C GLY A 10 -4.11 -25.42 -5.76
N ARG A 11 -3.72 -24.24 -6.24
CA ARG A 11 -2.82 -24.10 -7.38
C ARG A 11 -2.14 -22.75 -7.42
N ARG A 12 -1.09 -22.68 -8.22
CA ARG A 12 -0.44 -21.43 -8.62
C ARG A 12 -0.76 -21.15 -10.09
N VAL A 13 -0.94 -19.88 -10.42
CA VAL A 13 -1.12 -19.42 -11.80
C VAL A 13 -0.15 -18.27 -12.11
N SER A 14 0.07 -18.02 -13.39
CA SER A 14 0.94 -16.95 -13.86
C SER A 14 0.17 -15.90 -14.65
N CYS A 15 0.68 -14.67 -14.66
CA CYS A 15 0.32 -13.69 -15.66
C CYS A 15 0.79 -14.16 -17.05
N ALA A 16 0.21 -13.57 -18.10
CA ALA A 16 0.60 -13.85 -19.48
C ALA A 16 2.12 -13.76 -19.68
N HIS A 17 2.70 -14.77 -20.33
CA HIS A 17 4.13 -14.89 -20.63
C HIS A 17 5.09 -14.90 -19.43
N CYS A 18 4.58 -15.01 -18.19
CA CYS A 18 5.43 -15.03 -17.00
C CYS A 18 5.73 -16.47 -16.55
N PRO A 19 7.01 -16.87 -16.40
CA PRO A 19 7.37 -18.22 -15.95
C PRO A 19 7.33 -18.39 -14.42
N VAL A 20 7.08 -17.32 -13.65
CA VAL A 20 7.22 -17.34 -12.17
C VAL A 20 6.01 -17.98 -11.48
N ALA A 21 4.81 -17.85 -12.04
CA ALA A 21 3.55 -18.30 -11.44
C ALA A 21 3.39 -17.84 -9.97
N CYS A 22 3.53 -16.54 -9.70
CA CYS A 22 3.49 -16.00 -8.33
C CYS A 22 2.09 -15.93 -7.72
N ILE A 23 1.02 -16.02 -8.51
CA ILE A 23 -0.36 -15.90 -8.03
C ILE A 23 -0.73 -17.20 -7.33
N HIS A 24 -1.06 -17.12 -6.04
CA HIS A 24 -1.50 -18.26 -5.24
C HIS A 24 -3.03 -18.25 -5.13
N LEU A 25 -3.66 -19.39 -5.40
CA LEU A 25 -5.10 -19.57 -5.25
C LEU A 25 -5.38 -20.54 -4.10
N ALA A 26 -5.92 -20.02 -3.00
CA ALA A 26 -6.45 -20.83 -1.91
C ALA A 26 -7.75 -21.51 -2.35
N VAL A 27 -8.02 -22.68 -1.80
CA VAL A 27 -9.28 -23.41 -1.96
C VAL A 27 -10.04 -23.30 -0.64
N LEU A 28 -11.08 -22.49 -0.63
CA LEU A 28 -12.01 -22.40 0.48
C LEU A 28 -13.17 -23.37 0.23
N ARG A 29 -13.35 -24.35 1.13
CA ARG A 29 -14.42 -25.34 1.05
C ARG A 29 -15.41 -25.13 2.18
N GLU A 30 -16.63 -24.74 1.83
CA GLU A 30 -17.67 -24.44 2.79
C GLU A 30 -18.82 -25.45 2.65
N PRO A 31 -19.24 -26.12 3.75
CA PRO A 31 -20.34 -27.06 3.67
C PRO A 31 -21.66 -26.32 3.42
N TYR A 32 -22.54 -26.91 2.62
CA TYR A 32 -23.91 -26.41 2.52
C TYR A 32 -24.64 -26.62 3.85
N LYS A 33 -25.40 -25.63 4.30
CA LYS A 33 -26.07 -25.63 5.61
C LYS A 33 -26.94 -26.88 5.87
N ASN A 34 -27.55 -27.42 4.81
CA ASN A 34 -28.53 -28.52 4.91
C ASN A 34 -28.08 -29.80 4.20
N GLU A 35 -26.86 -29.86 3.65
CA GLU A 35 -26.41 -30.98 2.82
C GLU A 35 -25.01 -31.44 3.25
N PRO A 36 -24.90 -32.42 4.18
CA PRO A 36 -23.67 -32.73 4.94
C PRO A 36 -22.49 -33.29 4.13
N TYR A 37 -22.63 -33.46 2.82
CA TYR A 37 -21.58 -33.94 1.92
C TYR A 37 -21.30 -33.01 0.74
N PHE A 38 -22.07 -31.94 0.59
CA PHE A 38 -21.91 -30.99 -0.49
C PHE A 38 -21.11 -29.80 0.02
N TYR A 39 -20.23 -29.26 -0.83
CA TYR A 39 -19.39 -28.11 -0.50
C TYR A 39 -19.43 -27.08 -1.62
N LYS A 40 -19.57 -25.80 -1.26
CA LYS A 40 -19.15 -24.70 -2.12
C LYS A 40 -17.63 -24.67 -2.11
N THR A 41 -17.01 -24.71 -3.29
CA THR A 41 -15.56 -24.55 -3.43
C THR A 41 -15.29 -23.21 -4.09
N THR A 42 -14.63 -22.31 -3.37
CA THR A 42 -14.23 -21.00 -3.89
C THR A 42 -12.71 -20.95 -4.01
N PHE A 43 -12.22 -20.39 -5.12
CA PHE A 43 -10.80 -20.10 -5.28
C PHE A 43 -10.56 -18.64 -4.92
N VAL A 44 -9.78 -18.40 -3.86
CA VAL A 44 -9.46 -17.05 -3.39
C VAL A 44 -8.01 -16.76 -3.68
N SER A 45 -7.74 -15.72 -4.49
CA SER A 45 -6.38 -15.27 -4.75
C SER A 45 -5.83 -14.59 -3.51
N TYR A 46 -4.60 -14.93 -3.11
CA TYR A 46 -3.96 -14.30 -1.96
C TYR A 46 -2.51 -13.94 -2.26
N ASP A 47 -2.12 -12.78 -1.77
CA ASP A 47 -0.77 -12.26 -1.76
C ASP A 47 -0.49 -11.58 -0.41
N TYR A 48 0.71 -11.04 -0.23
CA TYR A 48 1.12 -10.43 1.02
C TYR A 48 0.17 -9.32 1.50
N GLU A 49 -0.17 -8.35 0.64
CA GLU A 49 -0.98 -7.20 1.03
C GLU A 49 -2.43 -7.57 1.40
N PRO A 50 -3.15 -8.41 0.62
CA PRO A 50 -4.46 -8.91 1.03
C PRO A 50 -4.43 -9.71 2.35
N ILE A 51 -3.41 -10.55 2.56
CA ILE A 51 -3.25 -11.28 3.83
C ILE A 51 -3.04 -10.31 5.00
N TYR A 52 -2.23 -9.27 4.78
CA TYR A 52 -2.02 -8.25 5.79
C TYR A 52 -3.33 -7.54 6.13
N ALA A 53 -4.03 -7.03 5.12
CA ALA A 53 -5.16 -6.14 5.29
C ALA A 53 -6.42 -6.86 5.78
N CYS A 54 -6.76 -8.02 5.20
CA CYS A 54 -7.92 -8.82 5.61
C CYS A 54 -7.60 -9.80 6.76
N GLY A 55 -6.33 -9.92 7.12
CA GLY A 55 -5.85 -10.83 8.15
C GLY A 55 -5.30 -10.10 9.36
N SER A 56 -3.99 -9.85 9.38
CA SER A 56 -3.29 -9.33 10.56
C SER A 56 -3.77 -7.95 11.01
N MET A 57 -4.12 -7.07 10.07
CA MET A 57 -4.62 -5.72 10.37
C MET A 57 -5.98 -5.77 11.09
N LEU A 58 -6.83 -6.75 10.77
CA LEU A 58 -8.12 -6.97 11.42
C LEU A 58 -8.04 -7.87 12.67
N GLY A 59 -6.83 -8.23 13.11
CA GLY A 59 -6.64 -9.16 14.23
C GLY A 59 -7.14 -10.58 13.96
N MET A 60 -7.22 -10.98 12.69
CA MET A 60 -7.79 -12.27 12.28
C MET A 60 -6.92 -13.46 12.69
N GLY A 61 -7.42 -14.26 13.63
CA GLY A 61 -6.75 -15.49 14.07
C GLY A 61 -7.04 -16.72 13.18
N SER A 62 -8.10 -16.66 12.36
CA SER A 62 -8.53 -17.79 11.52
C SER A 62 -8.17 -17.57 10.05
N THR A 63 -7.50 -18.54 9.43
CA THR A 63 -7.20 -18.49 7.99
C THR A 63 -8.48 -18.54 7.15
N GLU A 64 -9.46 -19.34 7.57
CA GLU A 64 -10.75 -19.43 6.89
C GLU A 64 -11.51 -18.09 6.94
N GLY A 65 -11.58 -17.45 8.11
CA GLY A 65 -12.23 -16.14 8.25
C GLY A 65 -11.54 -15.06 7.42
N MET A 66 -10.20 -15.04 7.40
CA MET A 66 -9.44 -14.12 6.53
C MET A 66 -9.78 -14.35 5.05
N LEU A 67 -9.82 -15.60 4.59
CA LEU A 67 -10.15 -15.93 3.20
C LEU A 67 -11.60 -15.54 2.85
N LYS A 68 -12.54 -15.64 3.78
CA LYS A 68 -13.93 -15.17 3.58
C LYS A 68 -14.01 -13.66 3.45
N VAL A 69 -13.33 -12.93 4.32
CA VAL A 69 -13.27 -11.46 4.24
C VAL A 69 -12.65 -11.04 2.91
N LEU A 70 -11.55 -11.68 2.51
CA LEU A 70 -10.90 -11.41 1.23
C LEU A 70 -11.79 -11.74 0.02
N ASP A 71 -12.49 -12.87 0.04
CA ASP A 71 -13.45 -13.25 -1.01
C ASP A 71 -14.58 -12.21 -1.15
N GLU A 72 -15.07 -11.67 -0.04
CA GLU A 72 -16.11 -10.63 -0.03
C GLU A 72 -15.60 -9.31 -0.63
N VAL A 73 -14.40 -8.88 -0.23
CA VAL A 73 -13.72 -7.70 -0.80
C VAL A 73 -13.57 -7.85 -2.33
N GLU A 74 -13.07 -8.99 -2.79
CA GLU A 74 -12.88 -9.29 -4.21
C GLU A 74 -14.22 -9.36 -4.96
N THR A 75 -15.26 -9.94 -4.33
CA THR A 75 -16.60 -10.04 -4.90
C THR A 75 -17.20 -8.67 -5.22
N TYR A 76 -17.00 -7.68 -4.34
CA TYR A 76 -17.41 -6.31 -4.60
C TYR A 76 -16.41 -5.49 -5.44
N GLY A 77 -15.22 -6.03 -5.71
CA GLY A 77 -14.19 -5.32 -6.47
C GLY A 77 -13.56 -4.15 -5.72
N LEU A 78 -13.47 -4.23 -4.38
CA LEU A 78 -12.86 -3.21 -3.53
C LEU A 78 -11.34 -3.41 -3.43
N ASP A 79 -10.60 -2.34 -3.11
CA ASP A 79 -9.20 -2.49 -2.73
C ASP A 79 -9.07 -3.13 -1.34
N ALA A 80 -8.39 -4.28 -1.27
CA ALA A 80 -8.23 -5.03 -0.04
C ALA A 80 -7.47 -4.27 1.04
N MET A 81 -6.45 -3.49 0.67
CA MET A 81 -5.68 -2.70 1.65
C MET A 81 -6.55 -1.61 2.27
N SER A 82 -7.16 -0.78 1.43
CA SER A 82 -8.01 0.33 1.87
C SER A 82 -9.19 -0.17 2.70
N THR A 83 -9.83 -1.25 2.26
CA THR A 83 -10.94 -1.85 2.99
C THR A 83 -10.49 -2.38 4.35
N GLY A 84 -9.42 -3.17 4.42
CA GLY A 84 -8.92 -3.74 5.67
C GLY A 84 -8.47 -2.67 6.68
N VAL A 85 -7.77 -1.63 6.22
CA VAL A 85 -7.31 -0.53 7.09
C VAL A 85 -8.48 0.34 7.57
N ALA A 86 -9.47 0.62 6.71
CA ALA A 86 -10.67 1.36 7.09
C ALA A 86 -11.51 0.59 8.12
N LEU A 87 -11.67 -0.73 7.94
CA LEU A 87 -12.36 -1.60 8.90
C LEU A 87 -11.60 -1.71 10.22
N ALA A 88 -10.26 -1.75 10.20
CA ALA A 88 -9.46 -1.71 11.42
C ALA A 88 -9.65 -0.38 12.19
N TRP A 89 -9.67 0.75 11.49
CA TRP A 89 -9.99 2.03 12.11
C TRP A 89 -11.41 2.04 12.68
N MET A 90 -12.40 1.49 11.97
CA MET A 90 -13.78 1.37 12.48
C MET A 90 -13.82 0.58 13.79
N THR A 91 -13.14 -0.57 13.85
CA THR A 91 -13.07 -1.40 15.06
C THR A 91 -12.40 -0.66 16.21
N GLU A 92 -11.27 0.01 15.96
CA GLU A 92 -10.58 0.75 17.02
C GLU A 92 -11.36 2.00 17.48
N ALA A 93 -12.00 2.72 16.55
CA ALA A 93 -12.85 3.87 16.85
C ALA A 93 -14.07 3.43 17.69
N TYR A 94 -14.63 2.26 17.40
CA TYR A 94 -15.70 1.65 18.19
C TYR A 94 -15.24 1.29 19.61
N GLU A 95 -14.09 0.61 19.75
CA GLU A 95 -13.53 0.27 21.07
C GLU A 95 -13.19 1.51 21.92
N ARG A 96 -12.80 2.61 21.28
CA ARG A 96 -12.54 3.90 21.92
C ARG A 96 -13.80 4.73 22.19
N GLY A 97 -14.98 4.27 21.73
CA GLY A 97 -16.25 4.96 21.90
C GLY A 97 -16.40 6.23 21.05
N LEU A 98 -15.60 6.40 20.00
CA LEU A 98 -15.74 7.49 19.03
C LEU A 98 -16.96 7.28 18.12
N VAL A 99 -17.28 6.02 17.86
CA VAL A 99 -18.50 5.57 17.18
C VAL A 99 -19.14 4.45 17.98
N THR A 100 -20.44 4.24 17.79
CA THR A 100 -21.23 3.22 18.49
C THR A 100 -22.03 2.38 17.49
N GLU A 101 -22.80 1.39 17.98
CA GLU A 101 -23.66 0.57 17.10
C GLU A 101 -24.75 1.38 16.39
N LYS A 102 -25.00 2.63 16.83
CA LYS A 102 -25.89 3.56 16.12
C LYS A 102 -25.33 3.95 14.75
N GLU A 103 -24.03 4.20 14.68
CA GLU A 103 -23.33 4.55 13.46
C GLU A 103 -22.92 3.29 12.69
N THR A 104 -22.27 2.35 13.37
CA THR A 104 -21.67 1.18 12.72
C THR A 104 -22.71 0.15 12.28
N ILE A 105 -23.92 0.11 12.87
CA ILE A 105 -25.02 -0.84 12.59
C ILE A 105 -24.63 -2.35 12.55
N VAL A 106 -23.40 -2.64 12.94
CA VAL A 106 -22.79 -3.92 13.25
C VAL A 106 -21.95 -3.70 14.51
N ARG A 107 -21.67 -4.77 15.25
CA ARG A 107 -20.72 -4.70 16.37
C ARG A 107 -19.34 -5.17 15.89
N PRO A 108 -18.40 -4.28 15.56
CA PRO A 108 -17.09 -4.69 15.10
C PRO A 108 -16.28 -5.27 16.26
N VAL A 109 -15.67 -6.42 16.03
CA VAL A 109 -14.80 -7.11 17.00
C VAL A 109 -13.56 -7.60 16.27
N TRP A 110 -12.38 -7.34 16.82
CA TRP A 110 -11.12 -7.85 16.27
C TRP A 110 -11.17 -9.35 16.05
N GLY A 111 -10.83 -9.78 14.83
CA GLY A 111 -10.83 -11.16 14.40
C GLY A 111 -12.20 -11.82 14.18
N ASP A 112 -13.32 -11.10 14.37
CA ASP A 112 -14.65 -11.62 14.02
C ASP A 112 -14.99 -11.32 12.55
N TYR A 113 -14.75 -12.31 11.69
CA TYR A 113 -15.01 -12.17 10.25
C TYR A 113 -16.47 -11.87 9.93
N ALA A 114 -17.44 -12.35 10.72
CA ALA A 114 -18.87 -12.18 10.40
C ALA A 114 -19.29 -10.70 10.44
N SER A 115 -18.80 -9.95 11.45
CA SER A 115 -19.02 -8.51 11.53
C SER A 115 -18.41 -7.76 10.34
N TYR A 116 -17.21 -8.17 9.90
CA TYR A 116 -16.51 -7.54 8.78
C TYR A 116 -17.18 -7.82 7.43
N LEU A 117 -17.70 -9.03 7.18
CA LEU A 117 -18.44 -9.32 5.94
C LEU A 117 -19.61 -8.36 5.76
N LYS A 118 -20.39 -8.13 6.83
CA LYS A 118 -21.52 -7.21 6.77
C LYS A 118 -21.10 -5.75 6.65
N ALA A 119 -20.00 -5.37 7.32
CA ALA A 119 -19.44 -4.03 7.17
C ALA A 119 -18.94 -3.75 5.74
N ILE A 120 -18.36 -4.74 5.05
CA ILE A 120 -17.93 -4.61 3.65
C ILE A 120 -19.13 -4.35 2.73
N GLU A 121 -20.20 -5.12 2.88
CA GLU A 121 -21.46 -4.89 2.16
C GLU A 121 -21.96 -3.46 2.40
N TYR A 122 -21.94 -2.99 3.64
CA TYR A 122 -22.38 -1.63 3.98
C TYR A 122 -21.44 -0.52 3.48
N VAL A 123 -20.14 -0.76 3.31
CA VAL A 123 -19.25 0.18 2.63
C VAL A 123 -19.70 0.40 1.18
N VAL A 124 -20.24 -0.63 0.53
CA VAL A 124 -20.76 -0.54 -0.85
C VAL A 124 -22.16 0.07 -0.87
N GLU A 125 -23.08 -0.44 -0.04
CA GLU A 125 -24.48 0.00 0.00
C GLU A 125 -24.66 1.40 0.59
N GLN A 126 -23.76 1.82 1.47
CA GLN A 126 -23.76 3.10 2.18
C GLN A 126 -25.12 3.41 2.84
N PRO A 127 -25.62 2.54 3.74
CA PRO A 127 -26.97 2.66 4.30
C PRO A 127 -27.14 3.87 5.24
N ASN A 128 -26.05 4.51 5.67
CA ASN A 128 -26.06 5.68 6.54
C ASN A 128 -24.80 6.56 6.29
N ASP A 129 -24.76 7.73 6.94
CA ASP A 129 -23.67 8.70 6.80
C ASP A 129 -22.31 8.17 7.28
N PHE A 130 -22.30 7.20 8.19
CA PHE A 130 -21.05 6.59 8.68
C PHE A 130 -20.39 5.78 7.57
N TYR A 131 -21.14 4.88 6.92
CA TYR A 131 -20.60 4.09 5.80
C TYR A 131 -20.36 4.93 4.54
N ALA A 132 -21.15 5.97 4.30
CA ALA A 132 -20.86 6.95 3.23
C ALA A 132 -19.53 7.69 3.47
N ALA A 133 -19.15 7.93 4.73
CA ALA A 133 -17.85 8.49 5.08
C ALA A 133 -16.73 7.43 4.99
N LEU A 134 -16.97 6.20 5.46
CA LEU A 134 -16.00 5.11 5.41
C LEU A 134 -15.65 4.71 3.96
N ALA A 135 -16.63 4.75 3.06
CA ALA A 135 -16.44 4.53 1.63
C ALA A 135 -15.55 5.57 0.94
N LYS A 136 -15.29 6.72 1.58
CA LYS A 136 -14.34 7.75 1.13
C LYS A 136 -12.93 7.56 1.70
N GLY A 137 -12.68 6.45 2.40
CA GLY A 137 -11.39 6.11 3.00
C GLY A 137 -11.24 6.59 4.44
N VAL A 138 -10.25 6.02 5.13
CA VAL A 138 -10.02 6.21 6.57
C VAL A 138 -9.61 7.65 6.91
N GLU A 139 -8.92 8.33 5.98
CA GLU A 139 -8.54 9.73 6.13
C GLU A 139 -9.77 10.64 6.23
N TYR A 140 -10.81 10.37 5.43
CA TYR A 140 -12.05 11.14 5.46
C TYR A 140 -12.89 10.77 6.69
N ALA A 141 -13.11 9.48 6.92
CA ALA A 141 -13.93 8.99 8.03
C ALA A 141 -13.41 9.48 9.39
N SER A 142 -12.09 9.42 9.59
CA SER A 142 -11.46 9.88 10.85
C SER A 142 -11.54 11.39 11.08
N LYS A 143 -11.63 12.21 10.03
CA LYS A 143 -11.88 13.65 10.17
C LYS A 143 -13.31 13.96 10.62
N VAL A 144 -14.27 13.12 10.23
CA VAL A 144 -15.69 13.30 10.57
C VAL A 144 -15.99 12.77 11.97
N TYR A 145 -15.48 11.58 12.30
CA TYR A 145 -15.84 10.86 13.52
C TYR A 145 -14.72 10.82 14.59
N GLY A 146 -13.53 11.37 14.29
CA GLY A 146 -12.36 11.39 15.18
C GLY A 146 -11.38 10.24 14.93
N GLY A 147 -10.30 10.19 15.71
CA GLY A 147 -9.32 9.09 15.63
C GLY A 147 -8.27 9.24 14.52
N THR A 148 -8.06 10.45 14.00
CA THR A 148 -7.05 10.75 12.97
C THR A 148 -5.64 10.30 13.40
N GLU A 149 -5.35 10.27 14.70
CA GLU A 149 -4.06 9.83 15.26
C GLU A 149 -3.77 8.33 15.02
N PHE A 150 -4.78 7.50 14.83
CA PHE A 150 -4.65 6.07 14.51
C PHE A 150 -5.25 5.68 13.14
N ALA A 151 -5.72 6.66 12.36
CA ALA A 151 -6.04 6.47 10.95
C ALA A 151 -4.75 6.30 10.14
N LEU A 152 -4.40 5.04 9.82
CA LEU A 152 -3.17 4.65 9.12
C LEU A 152 -3.26 4.95 7.61
N ALA A 153 -3.14 6.21 7.22
CA ALA A 153 -3.12 6.64 5.83
C ALA A 153 -2.06 7.72 5.57
N TYR A 154 -1.61 7.82 4.32
CA TYR A 154 -0.63 8.77 3.82
C TYR A 154 -1.19 9.48 2.60
N GLY A 155 -1.36 10.81 2.68
CA GLY A 155 -1.96 11.59 1.60
C GLY A 155 -3.31 11.06 1.12
N GLY A 156 -4.10 10.47 2.03
CA GLY A 156 -5.40 9.87 1.74
C GLY A 156 -5.37 8.40 1.30
N ASN A 157 -4.20 7.79 1.12
CA ASN A 157 -4.06 6.38 0.75
C ASN A 157 -3.68 5.51 1.95
N GLU A 158 -4.40 4.42 2.17
CA GLU A 158 -4.24 3.54 3.33
C GLU A 158 -2.86 2.85 3.36
N MET A 159 -2.38 2.62 4.59
CA MET A 159 -1.05 2.09 4.85
C MET A 159 -0.90 0.65 4.33
N PRO A 160 0.20 0.31 3.63
CA PRO A 160 0.55 -1.05 3.25
C PRO A 160 1.15 -1.84 4.43
N GLY A 161 1.31 -3.15 4.27
CA GLY A 161 1.68 -4.10 5.34
C GLY A 161 3.04 -3.95 6.02
N TYR A 162 3.78 -2.88 5.76
CA TYR A 162 5.17 -2.72 6.14
C TYR A 162 5.37 -1.67 7.25
N HIS A 163 5.61 -2.15 8.47
CA HIS A 163 6.14 -1.33 9.59
C HIS A 163 7.61 -1.70 9.86
N THR A 164 8.47 -1.52 8.85
CA THR A 164 9.86 -2.00 8.89
C THR A 164 10.87 -0.99 9.42
N GLY A 165 10.55 0.30 9.45
CA GLY A 165 11.47 1.37 9.81
C GLY A 165 11.06 2.72 9.20
N PRO A 166 11.89 3.78 9.38
CA PRO A 166 11.55 5.13 8.94
C PRO A 166 11.48 5.26 7.41
N ALA A 167 12.31 4.54 6.64
CA ALA A 167 12.32 4.69 5.19
C ALA A 167 11.05 4.12 4.53
N ALA A 168 10.44 3.07 5.09
CA ALA A 168 9.14 2.58 4.66
C ALA A 168 8.06 3.65 4.76
N HIS A 169 7.91 4.25 5.94
CA HIS A 169 6.91 5.30 6.19
C HIS A 169 7.16 6.56 5.37
N LEU A 170 8.43 6.95 5.18
CA LEU A 170 8.80 8.02 4.26
C LEU A 170 8.43 7.66 2.82
N GLY A 171 8.66 6.43 2.39
CA GLY A 171 8.25 5.96 1.06
C GLY A 171 6.74 6.09 0.82
N PHE A 172 5.91 5.76 1.82
CA PHE A 172 4.46 5.90 1.72
C PHE A 172 4.02 7.37 1.75
N ALA A 173 4.69 8.20 2.54
CA ALA A 173 4.37 9.62 2.63
C ALA A 173 4.81 10.40 1.38
N LEU A 174 5.98 10.11 0.83
CA LEU A 174 6.63 10.91 -0.21
C LEU A 174 6.36 10.41 -1.63
N GLY A 175 6.04 9.11 -1.79
CA GLY A 175 5.78 8.52 -3.08
C GLY A 175 4.70 9.26 -3.88
N THR A 176 4.87 9.37 -5.20
CA THR A 176 3.94 10.08 -6.08
C THR A 176 2.49 9.63 -5.90
N ARG A 177 2.24 8.35 -5.62
CA ARG A 177 0.91 7.76 -5.38
C ARG A 177 0.67 7.38 -3.91
N HIS A 178 1.58 7.73 -3.01
CA HIS A 178 1.56 7.29 -1.61
C HIS A 178 1.52 5.77 -1.43
N SER A 179 2.26 5.04 -2.28
CA SER A 179 2.25 3.58 -2.33
C SER A 179 3.62 2.96 -2.03
N HIS A 180 3.65 1.78 -1.41
CA HIS A 180 4.87 0.96 -1.31
C HIS A 180 5.42 0.51 -2.67
N LEU A 181 4.64 0.68 -3.75
CA LEU A 181 5.09 0.41 -5.11
C LEU A 181 5.86 1.58 -5.72
N ASP A 182 5.80 2.78 -5.14
CA ASP A 182 6.53 3.95 -5.63
C ASP A 182 8.00 3.88 -5.28
N SER A 183 8.36 3.32 -4.12
CA SER A 183 9.74 3.09 -3.72
C SER A 183 9.87 1.87 -2.79
N ALA A 184 11.06 1.30 -2.69
CA ALA A 184 11.35 0.13 -1.86
C ALA A 184 11.83 0.50 -0.44
N GLY A 185 11.25 1.53 0.19
CA GLY A 185 11.67 1.99 1.53
C GLY A 185 11.73 0.86 2.57
N TYR A 186 10.75 -0.06 2.53
CA TYR A 186 10.73 -1.24 3.39
C TYR A 186 11.93 -2.18 3.20
N SER A 187 12.39 -2.35 1.95
CA SER A 187 13.57 -3.18 1.66
C SER A 187 14.85 -2.48 2.10
N TYR A 188 14.90 -1.15 2.02
CA TYR A 188 16.02 -0.37 2.53
C TYR A 188 16.13 -0.50 4.05
N ASP A 189 15.03 -0.32 4.77
CA ASP A 189 14.99 -0.53 6.23
C ASP A 189 15.50 -1.92 6.61
N GLN A 190 15.03 -2.98 5.93
CA GLN A 190 15.45 -4.35 6.18
C GLN A 190 16.97 -4.56 6.01
N LYS A 191 17.58 -3.93 5.00
CA LYS A 191 19.04 -4.00 4.75
C LYS A 191 19.85 -3.17 5.76
N MET A 192 19.20 -2.21 6.41
CA MET A 192 19.80 -1.29 7.36
C MET A 192 19.58 -1.68 8.82
N VAL A 193 18.88 -2.79 9.11
CA VAL A 193 18.69 -3.27 10.49
C VAL A 193 20.04 -3.39 11.20
N GLY A 194 20.12 -2.81 12.41
CA GLY A 194 21.34 -2.76 13.21
C GLY A 194 22.36 -1.69 12.79
N LYS A 195 22.04 -0.86 11.79
CA LYS A 195 22.88 0.26 11.34
C LYS A 195 22.16 1.59 11.59
N ARG A 196 22.93 2.66 11.79
CA ARG A 196 22.39 4.00 11.88
C ARG A 196 21.96 4.48 10.49
N LEU A 197 20.72 4.94 10.37
CA LEU A 197 20.19 5.58 9.18
C LEU A 197 20.52 7.08 9.19
N SER A 198 20.92 7.62 8.04
CA SER A 198 21.01 9.06 7.82
C SER A 198 19.76 9.56 7.10
N VAL A 199 19.37 10.80 7.36
CA VAL A 199 18.23 11.44 6.68
C VAL A 199 18.54 11.60 5.20
N GLU A 200 19.76 12.01 4.88
CA GLU A 200 20.23 12.29 3.53
C GLU A 200 20.26 11.04 2.66
N ASP A 201 20.76 9.91 3.18
CA ASP A 201 20.83 8.65 2.43
C ASP A 201 19.45 8.04 2.23
N ALA A 202 18.58 8.11 3.24
CA ALA A 202 17.20 7.63 3.13
C ALA A 202 16.44 8.41 2.04
N VAL A 203 16.50 9.74 2.07
CA VAL A 203 15.84 10.59 1.06
C VAL A 203 16.44 10.36 -0.34
N ALA A 204 17.78 10.29 -0.45
CA ALA A 204 18.44 10.03 -1.73
C ALA A 204 18.04 8.66 -2.31
N TYR A 205 18.01 7.62 -1.47
CA TYR A 205 17.60 6.28 -1.87
C TYR A 205 16.16 6.25 -2.38
N LEU A 206 15.21 6.83 -1.63
CA LEU A 206 13.80 6.83 -2.00
C LEU A 206 13.54 7.56 -3.33
N MET A 207 14.18 8.73 -3.52
CA MET A 207 14.08 9.49 -4.77
C MET A 207 14.63 8.70 -5.96
N GLU A 208 15.82 8.11 -5.85
CA GLU A 208 16.44 7.38 -6.96
C GLU A 208 15.67 6.09 -7.29
N GLU A 209 15.23 5.36 -6.27
CA GLU A 209 14.42 4.15 -6.44
C GLU A 209 13.08 4.47 -7.13
N GLU A 210 12.42 5.56 -6.77
CA GLU A 210 11.16 5.97 -7.42
C GLU A 210 11.37 6.43 -8.86
N ARG A 211 12.45 7.17 -9.16
CA ARG A 211 12.80 7.57 -10.53
C ARG A 211 13.03 6.37 -11.42
N TRP A 212 13.75 5.36 -10.93
CA TRP A 212 13.94 4.12 -11.68
C TRP A 212 12.60 3.39 -11.91
N ARG A 213 11.73 3.37 -10.90
CA ARG A 213 10.39 2.80 -11.04
C ARG A 213 9.51 3.51 -12.05
N GLN A 214 9.73 4.80 -12.33
CA GLN A 214 9.03 5.47 -13.43
C GLN A 214 9.36 4.87 -14.79
N VAL A 215 10.62 4.47 -15.01
CA VAL A 215 11.02 3.77 -16.24
C VAL A 215 10.36 2.39 -16.27
N LEU A 216 10.53 1.60 -15.21
CA LEU A 216 9.99 0.23 -15.14
C LEU A 216 8.46 0.18 -15.33
N THR A 217 7.72 1.07 -14.67
CA THR A 217 6.26 1.12 -14.78
C THR A 217 5.79 1.64 -16.14
N SER A 218 6.56 2.50 -16.81
CA SER A 218 6.29 2.92 -18.19
C SER A 218 6.50 1.80 -19.21
N LEU A 219 7.40 0.86 -18.92
CA LEU A 219 7.57 -0.38 -19.71
C LEU A 219 6.47 -1.42 -19.42
N VAL A 220 5.61 -1.18 -18.42
CA VAL A 220 4.53 -2.08 -18.01
C VAL A 220 5.07 -3.46 -17.60
N ILE A 221 6.26 -3.51 -17.01
CA ILE A 221 6.87 -4.75 -16.50
C ILE A 221 6.37 -5.09 -15.09
N CYS A 222 6.41 -6.37 -14.75
CA CYS A 222 6.09 -6.83 -13.40
C CYS A 222 7.19 -6.44 -12.40
N LEU A 223 6.85 -5.70 -11.34
CA LEU A 223 7.80 -5.25 -10.32
C LEU A 223 8.42 -6.39 -9.50
N PHE A 224 7.89 -7.62 -9.52
CA PHE A 224 8.57 -8.79 -8.94
C PHE A 224 9.79 -9.20 -9.76
N ALA A 225 9.79 -8.92 -11.06
CA ALA A 225 10.91 -9.19 -11.95
C ALA A 225 11.86 -7.98 -12.09
N ARG A 226 11.66 -6.89 -11.34
CA ARG A 226 12.43 -5.63 -11.47
C ARG A 226 13.95 -5.79 -11.42
N GLY A 227 14.45 -6.79 -10.70
CA GLY A 227 15.89 -7.08 -10.62
C GLY A 227 16.49 -7.61 -11.93
N VAL A 228 15.67 -8.10 -12.87
CA VAL A 228 16.08 -8.55 -14.20
C VAL A 228 16.18 -7.36 -15.17
N TYR A 229 15.28 -6.39 -15.04
CA TYR A 229 15.24 -5.20 -15.89
C TYR A 229 16.21 -4.16 -15.32
N THR A 230 17.51 -4.34 -15.54
CA THR A 230 18.51 -3.30 -15.25
C THR A 230 18.55 -2.26 -16.38
N PRO A 231 19.12 -1.05 -16.17
CA PRO A 231 19.28 -0.06 -17.24
C PRO A 231 19.93 -0.63 -18.51
N GLN A 232 20.96 -1.46 -18.35
CA GLN A 232 21.64 -2.16 -19.45
C GLN A 232 20.67 -3.03 -20.23
N VAL A 233 19.92 -3.89 -19.54
CA VAL A 233 18.97 -4.82 -20.17
C VAL A 233 17.87 -4.07 -20.90
N VAL A 234 17.37 -2.98 -20.31
CA VAL A 234 16.35 -2.12 -20.94
C VAL A 234 16.89 -1.47 -22.21
N VAL A 235 18.09 -0.90 -22.18
CA VAL A 235 18.75 -0.33 -23.37
C VAL A 235 18.90 -1.38 -24.47
N GLU A 236 19.41 -2.57 -24.15
CA GLU A 236 19.56 -3.65 -25.14
C GLU A 236 18.21 -4.08 -25.73
N ALA A 237 17.15 -4.11 -24.92
CA ALA A 237 15.81 -4.48 -25.38
C ALA A 237 15.21 -3.47 -26.37
N PHE A 238 15.65 -2.21 -26.33
CA PHE A 238 15.20 -1.15 -27.25
C PHE A 238 15.91 -1.17 -28.62
N LYS A 239 17.12 -1.74 -28.72
CA LYS A 239 17.88 -1.76 -29.97
C LYS A 239 17.15 -2.44 -31.14
N PRO A 240 16.54 -3.63 -31.00
CA PRO A 240 15.78 -4.26 -32.09
C PRO A 240 14.57 -3.44 -32.55
N LEU A 241 14.09 -2.52 -31.71
CA LEU A 241 13.00 -1.60 -32.03
C LEU A 241 13.48 -0.33 -32.76
N GLY A 242 14.78 -0.21 -33.03
CA GLY A 242 15.39 0.94 -33.70
C GLY A 242 15.65 2.13 -32.78
N TRP A 243 15.62 1.94 -31.46
CA TRP A 243 15.88 2.99 -30.48
C TRP A 243 17.32 2.91 -29.97
N GLU A 244 18.05 4.01 -30.06
CA GLU A 244 19.40 4.17 -29.53
C GLU A 244 19.35 5.03 -28.27
N LEU A 245 19.17 4.38 -27.12
CA LEU A 245 19.18 5.02 -25.80
C LEU A 245 20.42 4.61 -25.03
N SER A 246 20.99 5.53 -24.26
CA SER A 246 21.98 5.22 -23.22
C SER A 246 21.30 4.95 -21.88
N GLU A 247 22.03 4.36 -20.94
CA GLU A 247 21.55 4.24 -19.55
C GLU A 247 21.28 5.60 -18.91
N ASN A 248 22.05 6.63 -19.29
CA ASN A 248 21.87 7.98 -18.78
C ASN A 248 20.56 8.58 -19.29
N ASP A 249 20.20 8.32 -20.56
CA ASP A 249 18.92 8.76 -21.11
C ASP A 249 17.76 8.15 -20.32
N LEU A 250 17.83 6.88 -19.95
CA LEU A 250 16.81 6.25 -19.10
C LEU A 250 16.70 6.91 -17.72
N LYS A 251 17.83 7.25 -17.09
CA LYS A 251 17.83 7.95 -15.79
C LYS A 251 17.19 9.33 -15.89
N GLU A 252 17.54 10.10 -16.91
CA GLU A 252 16.96 11.42 -17.15
C GLU A 252 15.46 11.34 -17.49
N ILE A 253 15.04 10.34 -18.28
CA ILE A 253 13.62 10.06 -18.54
C ILE A 253 12.89 9.73 -17.23
N GLY A 254 13.43 8.84 -16.41
CA GLY A 254 12.84 8.48 -15.12
C GLY A 254 12.70 9.68 -14.18
N LYS A 255 13.75 10.50 -14.08
CA LYS A 255 13.74 11.77 -13.34
C LYS A 255 12.67 12.72 -13.87
N LYS A 256 12.60 12.91 -15.19
CA LYS A 256 11.61 13.79 -15.84
C LYS A 256 10.18 13.33 -15.57
N ILE A 257 9.88 12.04 -15.73
CA ILE A 257 8.54 11.49 -15.46
C ILE A 257 8.17 11.68 -13.98
N HIS A 258 9.10 11.40 -13.07
CA HIS A 258 8.89 11.58 -11.64
C HIS A 258 8.53 13.04 -11.30
N LEU A 259 9.32 13.99 -11.79
CA LEU A 259 9.07 15.42 -11.58
C LEU A 259 7.75 15.89 -12.22
N LEU A 260 7.42 15.42 -13.42
CA LEU A 260 6.15 15.77 -14.07
C LEU A 260 4.93 15.26 -13.29
N LYS A 261 5.00 14.04 -12.73
CA LYS A 261 3.95 13.51 -11.85
C LYS A 261 3.82 14.31 -10.56
N LEU A 262 4.94 14.71 -9.95
CA LEU A 262 4.94 15.56 -8.76
C LEU A 262 4.39 16.96 -9.06
N ARG A 263 4.76 17.56 -10.20
CA ARG A 263 4.20 18.84 -10.65
C ARG A 263 2.69 18.76 -10.78
N TYR A 264 2.21 17.77 -11.53
CA TYR A 264 0.76 17.53 -11.68
C TYR A 264 0.07 17.41 -10.32
N LYS A 265 0.64 16.61 -9.41
CA LYS A 265 0.10 16.44 -8.06
C LYS A 265 0.01 17.76 -7.28
N LEU A 266 1.05 18.60 -7.33
CA LEU A 266 1.07 19.93 -6.70
C LEU A 266 0.05 20.88 -7.33
N ASP A 267 -0.08 20.87 -8.67
CA ASP A 267 -1.03 21.69 -9.41
C ASP A 267 -2.49 21.36 -9.04
N GLU A 268 -2.78 20.09 -8.72
CA GLU A 268 -4.08 19.61 -8.22
C GLU A 268 -4.30 19.88 -6.71
N GLY A 269 -3.43 20.66 -6.07
CA GLY A 269 -3.62 21.16 -4.70
C GLY A 269 -2.99 20.29 -3.60
N PHE A 270 -2.19 19.28 -3.94
CA PHE A 270 -1.38 18.58 -2.95
C PHE A 270 -0.36 19.51 -2.30
N SER A 271 -0.11 19.32 -1.00
CA SER A 271 0.96 20.02 -0.29
C SER A 271 1.72 19.07 0.63
N PHE A 272 3.05 19.08 0.52
CA PHE A 272 3.93 18.38 1.46
C PHE A 272 3.77 18.89 2.90
N ASP A 273 3.38 20.16 3.10
CA ASP A 273 3.18 20.73 4.44
C ASP A 273 1.91 20.21 5.12
N GLN A 274 0.98 19.64 4.34
CA GLN A 274 -0.24 19.03 4.85
C GLN A 274 -0.11 17.52 5.07
N LEU A 275 1.04 16.92 4.70
CA LEU A 275 1.28 15.52 4.99
C LEU A 275 1.39 15.30 6.49
N ARG A 276 0.70 14.26 6.95
CA ARG A 276 0.77 13.78 8.33
C ARG A 276 1.36 12.38 8.36
N PHE A 277 2.08 12.09 9.43
CA PHE A 277 2.42 10.72 9.81
C PHE A 277 1.40 10.26 10.87
N PRO A 278 0.71 9.11 10.71
CA PRO A 278 -0.19 8.60 11.73
C PRO A 278 0.55 8.38 13.05
N LYS A 279 0.06 8.93 14.17
CA LYS A 279 0.76 8.91 15.46
C LYS A 279 1.08 7.47 15.91
N ARG A 280 0.19 6.53 15.61
CA ARG A 280 0.34 5.09 15.91
C ARG A 280 1.70 4.51 15.49
N ILE A 281 2.31 4.98 14.40
CA ILE A 281 3.59 4.46 13.92
C ILE A 281 4.76 4.79 14.86
N PHE A 282 4.62 5.83 15.68
CA PHE A 282 5.60 6.22 16.71
C PHE A 282 5.33 5.57 18.06
N GLU A 283 4.23 4.83 18.19
CA GLU A 283 3.82 4.13 19.42
C GLU A 283 4.09 2.62 19.32
N THR A 284 4.50 2.13 18.15
CA THR A 284 4.80 0.72 17.89
C THR A 284 6.29 0.56 17.55
N PRO A 285 7.00 -0.44 18.12
CA PRO A 285 8.38 -0.68 17.75
C PRO A 285 8.49 -1.35 16.37
N SER A 286 9.44 -0.87 15.59
CA SER A 286 9.89 -1.49 14.33
C SER A 286 11.16 -2.33 14.57
N PRO A 287 11.68 -3.04 13.55
CA PRO A 287 13.04 -3.61 13.59
C PRO A 287 14.16 -2.61 13.91
N HIS A 288 13.91 -1.30 13.80
CA HIS A 288 14.84 -0.22 14.17
C HIS A 288 14.54 0.40 15.55
N GLY A 289 13.64 -0.22 16.33
CA GLY A 289 13.13 0.35 17.57
C GLY A 289 11.97 1.32 17.32
N MET A 290 11.76 2.23 18.28
CA MET A 290 10.75 3.29 18.15
C MET A 290 11.20 4.30 17.08
N LEU A 291 10.29 4.67 16.19
CA LEU A 291 10.57 5.67 15.18
C LEU A 291 10.72 7.05 15.81
N ASP A 292 11.68 7.84 15.32
CA ASP A 292 11.93 9.21 15.77
C ASP A 292 11.12 10.21 14.89
N PRO A 293 10.14 10.95 15.46
CA PRO A 293 9.40 11.97 14.73
C PRO A 293 10.31 13.03 14.09
N LEU A 294 11.41 13.40 14.76
CA LEU A 294 12.32 14.43 14.27
C LEU A 294 13.03 13.97 12.98
N PHE A 295 13.41 12.69 12.90
CA PHE A 295 13.98 12.10 11.69
C PHE A 295 12.99 12.21 10.52
N MET A 296 11.71 11.89 10.75
CA MET A 296 10.67 11.93 9.72
C MET A 296 10.42 13.35 9.22
N GLU A 297 10.36 14.33 10.11
CA GLU A 297 10.19 15.75 9.79
C GLU A 297 11.37 16.30 8.98
N GLN A 298 12.60 15.98 9.40
CA GLN A 298 13.82 16.39 8.69
C GLN A 298 13.88 15.79 7.28
N ALA A 299 13.52 14.51 7.14
CA ALA A 299 13.48 13.85 5.85
C ALA A 299 12.41 14.42 4.90
N LEU A 300 11.21 14.68 5.41
CA LEU A 300 10.14 15.34 4.64
C LEU A 300 10.60 16.72 4.15
N LYS A 301 11.19 17.54 5.03
CA LYS A 301 11.70 18.87 4.68
C LYS A 301 12.81 18.80 3.62
N LEU A 302 13.74 17.86 3.76
CA LEU A 302 14.82 17.66 2.80
C LEU A 302 14.28 17.22 1.43
N TYR A 303 13.37 16.24 1.40
CA TYR A 303 12.74 15.77 0.16
C TYR A 303 12.00 16.90 -0.54
N LYS A 304 11.15 17.64 0.19
CA LYS A 304 10.42 18.80 -0.33
C LYS A 304 11.37 19.82 -0.97
N SER A 305 12.43 20.21 -0.26
CA SER A 305 13.41 21.19 -0.76
C SER A 305 14.06 20.73 -2.06
N ARG A 306 14.43 19.45 -2.17
CA ARG A 306 15.06 18.89 -3.38
C ARG A 306 14.09 18.87 -4.56
N VAL A 307 12.84 18.47 -4.34
CA VAL A 307 11.80 18.45 -5.38
C VAL A 307 11.52 19.86 -5.90
N GLU A 308 11.38 20.84 -5.01
CA GLU A 308 11.12 22.23 -5.41
C GLU A 308 12.28 22.83 -6.23
N GLU A 309 13.52 22.53 -5.88
CA GLU A 309 14.71 22.95 -6.63
C GLU A 309 14.76 22.31 -8.02
N GLU A 310 14.48 21.01 -8.11
CA GLU A 310 14.49 20.29 -9.38
C GLU A 310 13.33 20.69 -10.30
N LEU A 311 12.14 20.97 -9.75
CA LEU A 311 11.00 21.48 -10.51
C LEU A 311 11.28 22.86 -11.12
N LYS A 312 11.86 23.79 -10.35
CA LYS A 312 12.28 25.11 -10.86
C LYS A 312 13.28 24.97 -12.01
N SER A 313 14.22 24.03 -11.88
CA SER A 313 15.22 23.74 -12.92
C SER A 313 14.56 23.18 -14.20
N LEU A 314 13.57 22.29 -14.05
CA LEU A 314 12.82 21.72 -15.17
C LEU A 314 12.01 22.78 -15.92
N GLU A 315 11.38 23.72 -15.21
CA GLU A 315 10.64 24.83 -15.83
C GLU A 315 11.55 25.79 -16.60
N ALA A 316 12.72 26.11 -16.06
CA ALA A 316 13.70 26.95 -16.73
C ALA A 316 14.18 26.33 -18.06
N ALA A 317 14.29 24.99 -18.11
CA ALA A 317 14.68 24.27 -19.32
C ALA A 317 13.56 24.19 -20.38
N GLN A 318 12.29 24.34 -20.01
CA GLN A 318 11.14 24.27 -20.94
C GLN A 318 10.76 25.62 -21.57
N ARG A 319 11.34 26.74 -21.12
CA ARG A 319 11.02 28.11 -21.56
C ARG A 319 11.84 28.62 -22.76
N TRP A 320 12.42 27.72 -23.56
CA TRP A 320 13.23 28.06 -24.75
C TRP A 320 12.64 27.45 -26.02
#